data_AF-A0A6S7BUD8-F1
#
_entry.id   AF-A0A6S7BUD8-F1
#
_cell.length_a   1.000
_cell.length_b   1.000
_cell.length_c   1.000
_cell.angle_alpha   90.00
_cell.angle_beta   90.00
_cell.angle_gamma   90.00
#
_symmetry.space_group_name_H-M   'P 1'
#
loop_
_entity.id
_entity.type
_entity.pdbx_description
1 polymer ?
#
loop_
_entity_poly.entity_id
_entity_poly.type
_entity_poly.pdbx_seq_one_letter_code
_entity_poly.pdbx_strand_id
1 'polypeptide(L)'
;MAQQLIEVAGLENVRGPDDIGADVDAWLQEKMRLIVDYAGQNQIPGINYGRAQKLVNIYLKTKLICGGFETHPKVSLLHPPLDRELFDGLRRVFREQKTSDAAAAFADAQKACSSWTNFELQDYLAHIRAIKLFMDGRPLWMVEEHWR
;
A
#
# COMPACT_ATOMS: atom_id res chain seq x y z
N MET A 1 1.84 -19.11 -8.96
CA MET A 1 2.47 -17.78 -8.94
C MET A 1 1.96 -16.92 -7.79
N ALA A 2 0.75 -16.33 -7.83
CA ALA A 2 0.28 -15.44 -6.75
C ALA A 2 0.28 -16.10 -5.35
N GLN A 3 -0.16 -17.36 -5.27
CA GLN A 3 -0.12 -18.14 -4.02
C GLN A 3 1.30 -18.27 -3.45
N GLN A 4 2.31 -18.56 -4.28
CA GLN A 4 3.70 -18.68 -3.83
C GLN A 4 4.25 -17.36 -3.28
N LEU A 5 3.83 -16.23 -3.85
CA LEU A 5 4.22 -14.91 -3.34
C LEU A 5 3.58 -14.60 -1.98
N ILE A 6 2.35 -15.07 -1.75
CA ILE A 6 1.65 -15.00 -0.45
C ILE A 6 2.38 -15.87 0.59
N GLU A 7 2.75 -17.09 0.22
CA GLU A 7 3.50 -18.05 1.04
C GLU A 7 4.86 -17.47 1.46
N VAL A 8 5.64 -16.96 0.50
CA VAL A 8 6.96 -16.34 0.74
C VAL A 8 6.89 -15.13 1.68
N ALA A 9 5.88 -14.28 1.53
CA ALA A 9 5.68 -13.17 2.45
C ALA A 9 5.12 -13.61 3.82
N GLY A 10 4.71 -14.88 3.96
CA GLY A 10 4.07 -15.41 5.16
C GLY A 10 2.71 -14.77 5.44
N LEU A 11 2.03 -14.25 4.42
CA LEU A 11 0.74 -13.56 4.58
C LEU A 11 -0.38 -14.53 4.98
N GLU A 12 -0.30 -15.80 4.57
CA GLU A 12 -1.23 -16.85 4.98
C GLU A 12 -1.28 -17.09 6.49
N ASN A 13 -0.17 -16.82 7.19
CA ASN A 13 -0.05 -16.98 8.63
C ASN A 13 -0.77 -15.86 9.42
N VAL A 14 -1.19 -14.77 8.75
CA VAL A 14 -1.96 -13.71 9.38
C VAL A 14 -3.40 -14.20 9.59
N ARG A 15 -3.77 -14.48 10.84
CA ARG A 15 -5.11 -14.92 11.26
C ARG A 15 -5.91 -13.79 11.88
N GLY A 16 -5.24 -12.81 12.48
CA GLY A 16 -5.84 -11.61 13.02
C GLY A 16 -4.84 -10.46 13.14
N PRO A 17 -5.29 -9.31 13.69
CA PRO A 17 -4.44 -8.13 13.81
C PRO A 17 -3.19 -8.32 14.68
N ASP A 18 -3.22 -9.27 15.62
CA ASP A 18 -2.09 -9.55 16.52
C ASP A 18 -0.88 -10.12 15.79
N ASP A 19 -1.08 -10.73 14.61
CA ASP A 19 0.00 -11.27 13.77
C ASP A 19 0.74 -10.16 12.98
N ILE A 20 0.21 -8.92 12.99
CA ILE A 20 0.90 -7.75 12.43
C ILE A 20 1.95 -7.26 13.43
N GLY A 21 3.14 -6.92 12.93
CA GLY A 21 4.21 -6.32 13.73
C GLY A 21 3.79 -5.03 14.44
N ALA A 22 4.51 -4.67 15.51
CA ALA A 22 4.24 -3.44 16.27
C ALA A 22 4.42 -2.18 15.41
N ASP A 23 5.48 -2.15 14.60
CA ASP A 23 5.67 -1.16 13.54
C ASP A 23 5.05 -1.70 12.25
N VAL A 24 3.84 -1.22 11.93
CA VAL A 24 3.06 -1.67 10.77
C VAL A 24 3.77 -1.29 9.46
N ASP A 25 4.45 -0.15 9.41
CA ASP A 25 5.15 0.31 8.22
C ASP A 25 6.32 -0.60 7.89
N ALA A 26 7.17 -0.86 8.89
CA ALA A 26 8.32 -1.74 8.73
C ALA A 26 7.87 -3.17 8.39
N TRP A 27 6.80 -3.65 9.04
CA TRP A 27 6.26 -4.98 8.78
C TRP A 27 5.74 -5.13 7.34
N LEU A 28 4.99 -4.14 6.83
CA LEU A 28 4.50 -4.14 5.45
C LEU A 28 5.66 -4.09 4.44
N GLN A 29 6.65 -3.22 4.67
CA GLN A 29 7.85 -3.10 3.84
C GLN A 29 8.60 -4.43 3.76
N GLU A 30 8.75 -5.12 4.88
CA GLU A 30 9.37 -6.45 4.90
C GLU A 30 8.58 -7.46 4.05
N LYS A 31 7.24 -7.46 4.12
CA LYS A 31 6.41 -8.37 3.29
C LYS A 31 6.61 -8.12 1.80
N MET A 32 6.66 -6.85 1.40
CA MET A 32 6.92 -6.48 0.01
C MET A 32 8.34 -6.86 -0.43
N ARG A 33 9.34 -6.61 0.43
CA ARG A 33 10.74 -6.94 0.15
C ARG A 33 10.92 -8.45 -0.08
N LEU A 34 10.33 -9.29 0.77
CA LEU A 34 10.37 -10.76 0.62
C LEU A 34 9.83 -11.20 -0.76
N ILE A 35 8.75 -10.58 -1.24
CA ILE A 35 8.17 -10.87 -2.56
C ILE A 35 9.12 -10.44 -3.68
N VAL A 36 9.68 -9.24 -3.60
CA VAL A 36 10.58 -8.68 -4.62
C VAL A 36 11.88 -9.48 -4.70
N ASP A 37 12.50 -9.79 -3.55
CA ASP A 37 13.73 -10.56 -3.48
C ASP A 37 13.54 -11.96 -4.04
N TYR A 38 12.45 -12.63 -3.65
CA TYR A 38 12.11 -13.95 -4.20
C TYR A 38 11.92 -13.92 -5.71
N ALA A 39 11.21 -12.91 -6.23
CA ALA A 39 11.02 -12.77 -7.66
C ALA A 39 12.34 -12.53 -8.41
N GLY A 40 13.23 -11.71 -7.85
CA GLY A 40 14.57 -11.47 -8.39
C GLY A 40 15.42 -12.75 -8.43
N GLN A 41 15.45 -13.50 -7.32
CA GLN A 41 16.19 -14.77 -7.21
C GLN A 41 15.68 -15.85 -8.17
N ASN A 42 14.37 -15.86 -8.44
CA ASN A 42 13.72 -16.83 -9.33
C ASN A 42 13.48 -16.29 -10.74
N GLN A 43 14.05 -15.13 -11.09
CA GLN A 43 13.94 -14.50 -12.41
C GLN A 43 12.48 -14.32 -12.89
N ILE A 44 11.56 -14.03 -11.97
CA ILE A 44 10.15 -13.79 -12.27
C ILE A 44 9.99 -12.34 -12.73
N PRO A 45 9.73 -12.07 -14.02
CA PRO A 45 9.74 -10.71 -14.54
C PRO A 45 8.53 -9.90 -14.05
N GLY A 46 8.73 -8.59 -13.93
CA GLY A 46 7.67 -7.62 -13.68
C GLY A 46 7.21 -7.48 -12.22
N ILE A 47 7.74 -8.26 -11.29
CA ILE A 47 7.47 -8.10 -9.85
C ILE A 47 8.43 -7.04 -9.28
N ASN A 48 7.86 -5.94 -8.81
CA ASN A 48 8.53 -4.84 -8.11
C ASN A 48 7.66 -4.40 -6.94
N TYR A 49 8.08 -3.34 -6.22
CA TYR A 49 7.34 -2.82 -5.07
C TYR A 49 5.91 -2.40 -5.44
N GLY A 50 5.70 -1.97 -6.68
CA GLY A 50 4.39 -1.66 -7.24
C GLY A 50 3.39 -2.81 -7.21
N ARG A 51 3.81 -3.99 -7.68
CA ARG A 51 2.96 -5.20 -7.69
C ARG A 51 2.96 -5.90 -6.33
N ALA A 52 4.08 -5.87 -5.62
CA ALA A 52 4.19 -6.45 -4.28
C ALA A 52 3.25 -5.75 -3.29
N GLN A 53 3.24 -4.41 -3.25
CA GLN A 53 2.33 -3.66 -2.37
C GLN A 53 0.86 -3.94 -2.71
N LYS A 54 0.53 -4.06 -4.00
CA LYS A 54 -0.85 -4.32 -4.45
C LYS A 54 -1.33 -5.66 -3.92
N LEU A 55 -0.50 -6.70 -4.04
CA LEU A 55 -0.77 -8.03 -3.54
C LEU A 55 -0.92 -8.05 -2.01
N VAL A 56 0.07 -7.51 -1.30
CA VAL A 56 0.09 -7.46 0.17
C VAL A 56 -1.14 -6.73 0.72
N ASN A 57 -1.41 -5.53 0.22
CA ASN A 57 -2.46 -4.67 0.76
C ASN A 57 -3.86 -5.18 0.43
N ILE A 58 -4.07 -5.73 -0.78
CA ILE A 58 -5.34 -6.38 -1.11
C ILE A 58 -5.57 -7.60 -0.22
N TYR A 59 -4.56 -8.48 -0.09
CA TYR A 59 -4.70 -9.70 0.71
C TYR A 59 -5.06 -9.38 2.16
N LEU A 60 -4.35 -8.45 2.79
CA LEU A 60 -4.60 -8.05 4.17
C LEU A 60 -5.93 -7.34 4.35
N LYS A 61 -6.33 -6.50 3.39
CA LYS A 61 -7.66 -5.88 3.41
C LYS A 61 -8.76 -6.94 3.38
N THR A 62 -8.67 -7.91 2.47
CA THR A 62 -9.65 -9.01 2.37
C THR A 62 -9.70 -9.82 3.66
N LYS A 63 -8.56 -10.11 4.31
CA LYS A 63 -8.55 -10.89 5.54
C LYS A 63 -9.00 -10.12 6.78
N LEU A 64 -8.57 -8.87 6.94
CA LEU A 64 -8.69 -8.14 8.20
C LEU A 64 -9.80 -7.11 8.18
N ILE A 65 -9.86 -6.27 7.15
CA ILE A 65 -10.92 -5.25 7.04
C ILE A 65 -12.24 -5.93 6.70
N CYS A 66 -12.29 -6.74 5.64
CA CYS A 66 -13.50 -7.49 5.31
C CYS A 66 -13.79 -8.64 6.30
N GLY A 67 -12.82 -8.99 7.15
CA GLY A 67 -12.97 -9.96 8.24
C GLY A 67 -13.54 -9.40 9.54
N GLY A 68 -13.88 -8.09 9.60
CA GLY A 68 -14.51 -7.47 10.77
C GLY A 68 -13.52 -6.91 11.81
N PHE A 69 -12.26 -6.68 11.43
CA PHE A 69 -11.24 -6.09 12.30
C PHE A 69 -10.91 -4.64 11.94
N GLU A 70 -11.75 -3.95 11.17
CA GLU A 70 -11.51 -2.61 10.63
C GLU A 70 -11.25 -1.53 11.69
N THR A 71 -11.76 -1.72 12.91
CA THR A 71 -11.58 -0.81 14.06
C THR A 71 -10.31 -1.07 14.85
N HIS A 72 -9.57 -2.15 14.57
CA HIS A 72 -8.36 -2.48 15.30
C HIS A 72 -7.23 -1.46 14.99
N PRO A 73 -6.48 -0.95 15.99
CA PRO A 73 -5.46 0.09 15.78
C PRO A 73 -4.42 -0.27 14.70
N LYS A 74 -3.88 -1.49 14.72
CA LYS A 74 -2.94 -1.95 13.69
C LYS A 74 -3.57 -2.04 12.28
N VAL A 75 -4.86 -2.36 12.20
CA VAL A 75 -5.58 -2.46 10.91
C VAL A 75 -5.83 -1.08 10.32
N SER A 76 -6.06 -0.08 11.17
CA SER A 76 -6.19 1.32 10.73
C SER A 76 -4.91 1.88 10.09
N LEU A 77 -3.76 1.30 10.42
CA LEU A 77 -2.45 1.67 9.85
C LEU A 77 -2.10 0.90 8.57
N LEU A 78 -2.91 -0.09 8.16
CA LEU A 78 -2.63 -0.84 6.93
C LEU A 78 -2.69 0.09 5.72
N HIS A 79 -1.66 0.00 4.89
CA HIS A 79 -1.58 0.78 3.67
C HIS A 79 -2.67 0.39 2.67
N PRO A 80 -3.26 1.36 1.95
CA PRO A 80 -4.18 1.07 0.86
C PRO A 80 -3.41 0.45 -0.32
N PRO A 81 -4.07 -0.37 -1.15
CA PRO A 81 -3.48 -0.89 -2.37
C PRO A 81 -3.41 0.22 -3.43
N LEU A 82 -2.21 0.73 -3.70
CA LEU A 82 -1.99 1.79 -4.67
C LEU A 82 -2.21 1.28 -6.10
N ASP A 83 -3.03 1.97 -6.87
CA ASP A 83 -3.28 1.67 -8.27
C ASP A 83 -3.67 2.91 -9.06
N ARG A 84 -3.97 2.70 -10.35
CA ARG A 84 -4.38 3.76 -11.26
C ARG A 84 -5.66 4.45 -10.77
N GLU A 85 -6.67 3.68 -10.39
CA GLU A 85 -7.97 4.24 -9.97
C GLU A 85 -7.84 5.11 -8.72
N LEU A 86 -6.99 4.70 -7.76
CA LEU A 86 -6.76 5.52 -6.57
C LEU A 86 -6.07 6.82 -6.94
N PHE A 87 -5.08 6.75 -7.84
CA PHE A 87 -4.37 7.94 -8.28
C PHE A 87 -5.25 8.88 -9.09
N ASP A 88 -6.15 8.36 -9.93
CA ASP A 88 -7.12 9.18 -10.67
C ASP A 88 -8.11 9.87 -9.73
N GLY A 89 -8.59 9.15 -8.71
CA GLY A 89 -9.37 9.71 -7.61
C GLY A 89 -8.67 10.83 -6.86
N LEU A 90 -7.47 10.56 -6.36
CA LEU A 90 -6.67 11.51 -5.59
C LEU A 90 -6.27 12.74 -6.43
N ARG A 91 -5.95 12.56 -7.72
CA ARG A 91 -5.72 13.68 -8.66
C ARG A 91 -6.91 14.62 -8.75
N ARG A 92 -8.14 14.13 -8.62
CA ARG A 92 -9.34 14.98 -8.59
C ARG A 92 -9.44 15.73 -7.27
N VAL A 93 -9.31 15.02 -6.15
CA VAL A 93 -9.38 15.63 -4.80
C VAL A 93 -8.33 16.72 -4.64
N PHE A 94 -7.08 16.45 -4.99
CA PHE A 94 -5.98 17.41 -4.83
C PHE A 94 -6.00 18.55 -5.86
N ARG A 95 -6.78 18.45 -6.95
CA ARG A 95 -7.06 19.60 -7.82
C ARG A 95 -7.91 20.66 -7.12
N GLU A 96 -8.75 20.26 -6.16
CA GLU A 96 -9.56 21.16 -5.35
C GLU A 96 -8.80 21.65 -4.10
N GLN A 97 -7.86 20.85 -3.59
CA GLN A 97 -7.06 21.13 -2.39
C GLN A 97 -5.59 21.48 -2.67
N LYS A 98 -5.32 22.28 -3.71
CA LYS A 98 -3.95 22.47 -4.26
C LYS A 98 -2.88 22.94 -3.27
N THR A 99 -3.28 23.61 -2.19
CA THR A 99 -2.36 24.23 -1.23
C THR A 99 -2.10 23.37 0.00
N SER A 100 -2.66 22.15 0.08
CA SER A 100 -2.40 21.26 1.22
C SER A 100 -1.04 20.56 1.09
N ASP A 101 -0.40 20.28 2.23
CA ASP A 101 0.86 19.51 2.27
C ASP A 101 0.71 18.13 1.62
N ALA A 102 -0.47 17.51 1.76
CA ALA A 102 -0.80 16.25 1.11
C ALA A 102 -0.83 16.37 -0.42
N ALA A 103 -1.43 17.44 -0.96
CA ALA A 103 -1.45 17.69 -2.40
C ALA A 103 -0.05 17.94 -2.96
N ALA A 104 0.78 18.72 -2.25
CA ALA A 104 2.17 18.96 -2.63
C ALA A 104 2.98 17.65 -2.62
N ALA A 105 2.91 16.88 -1.53
CA ALA A 105 3.60 15.59 -1.41
C ALA A 105 3.15 14.58 -2.49
N PHE A 106 1.85 14.53 -2.80
CA PHE A 106 1.33 13.67 -3.86
C PHE A 106 1.81 14.10 -5.25
N ALA A 107 1.85 15.41 -5.52
CA ALA A 107 2.36 15.95 -6.79
C ALA A 107 3.85 15.60 -6.98
N ASP A 108 4.66 15.75 -5.93
CA ASP A 108 6.07 15.37 -5.97
C ASP A 108 6.25 13.86 -6.18
N ALA A 109 5.47 13.03 -5.50
CA ALA A 109 5.50 11.57 -5.66
C ALA A 109 5.10 11.16 -7.09
N GLN A 110 4.04 11.74 -7.65
CA GLN A 110 3.60 11.50 -9.03
C GLN A 110 4.61 11.98 -10.08
N LYS A 111 5.32 13.09 -9.80
CA LYS A 111 6.38 13.59 -10.66
C LYS A 111 7.59 12.66 -10.68
N ALA A 112 7.94 12.06 -9.53
CA ALA A 112 9.01 11.08 -9.42
C ALA A 112 8.65 9.78 -10.16
N CYS A 113 7.47 9.22 -9.87
CA CYS A 113 6.97 8.02 -10.54
C CYS A 113 5.44 7.97 -10.50
N SER A 114 4.76 8.15 -11.64
CA SER A 114 3.29 8.12 -11.72
C SER A 114 2.72 6.73 -11.97
N SER A 115 3.54 5.80 -12.48
CA SER A 115 3.12 4.45 -12.83
C SER A 115 3.39 3.50 -11.68
N TRP A 116 2.34 3.14 -10.92
CA TRP A 116 2.45 2.25 -9.77
C TRP A 116 3.10 0.91 -10.13
N THR A 117 2.96 0.42 -11.37
CA THR A 117 3.58 -0.82 -11.82
C THR A 117 5.09 -0.75 -12.03
N ASN A 118 5.72 0.42 -11.82
CA ASN A 118 7.16 0.66 -11.97
C ASN A 118 7.81 1.10 -10.66
N PHE A 119 7.10 1.03 -9.53
CA PHE A 119 7.62 1.51 -8.25
C PHE A 119 8.80 0.69 -7.76
N GLU A 120 9.84 1.42 -7.36
CA GLU A 120 10.79 1.00 -6.33
C GLU A 120 10.29 1.38 -4.93
N LEU A 121 10.99 0.93 -3.88
CA LEU A 121 10.57 1.16 -2.50
C LEU A 121 10.34 2.65 -2.19
N GLN A 122 11.23 3.53 -2.65
CA GLN A 122 11.12 4.97 -2.41
C GLN A 122 9.88 5.60 -3.06
N ASP A 123 9.49 5.13 -4.25
CA ASP A 123 8.31 5.63 -4.96
C ASP A 123 7.05 5.25 -4.18
N TYR A 124 6.99 4.00 -3.73
CA TYR A 124 5.93 3.52 -2.87
C TYR A 124 5.80 4.35 -1.58
N LEU A 125 6.91 4.55 -0.86
CA LEU A 125 6.92 5.31 0.39
C LEU A 125 6.52 6.78 0.20
N ALA A 126 6.93 7.40 -0.91
CA ALA A 126 6.53 8.77 -1.23
C ALA A 126 5.01 8.91 -1.39
N HIS A 127 4.36 7.96 -2.07
CA HIS A 127 2.91 7.95 -2.23
C HIS A 127 2.19 7.67 -0.90
N ILE A 128 2.68 6.73 -0.10
CA ILE A 128 2.13 6.44 1.23
C ILE A 128 2.25 7.65 2.15
N ARG A 129 3.36 8.39 2.11
CA ARG A 129 3.52 9.63 2.89
C ARG A 129 2.45 10.66 2.55
N ALA A 130 2.18 10.88 1.26
CA ALA A 130 1.14 11.80 0.83
C ALA A 130 -0.25 11.35 1.32
N ILE A 131 -0.54 10.05 1.28
CA ILE A 131 -1.80 9.49 1.81
C ILE A 131 -1.88 9.66 3.32
N LYS A 132 -0.81 9.43 4.09
CA LYS A 132 -0.81 9.64 5.55
C LYS A 132 -1.12 11.10 5.91
N LEU A 133 -0.55 12.06 5.17
CA LEU A 133 -0.86 13.47 5.33
C LEU A 133 -2.34 13.76 5.00
N PHE A 134 -2.88 13.15 3.95
CA PHE A 134 -4.27 13.33 3.54
C PHE A 134 -5.28 12.72 4.54
N MET A 135 -4.93 11.58 5.12
CA MET A 135 -5.81 10.87 6.03
C MET A 135 -5.81 11.48 7.44
N ASP A 136 -4.75 12.19 7.83
CA ASP A 136 -4.67 12.97 9.08
C ASP A 136 -5.12 12.16 10.30
N GLY A 137 -4.51 10.97 10.48
CA GLY A 137 -4.82 10.05 11.58
C GLY A 137 -6.06 9.16 11.37
N ARG A 138 -6.87 9.39 10.33
CA ARG A 138 -7.93 8.44 9.94
C ARG A 138 -7.34 7.13 9.42
N PRO A 139 -8.08 6.00 9.49
CA PRO A 139 -7.64 4.73 8.94
C PRO A 139 -7.24 4.86 7.47
N LEU A 140 -6.03 4.40 7.12
CA LEU A 140 -5.46 4.68 5.80
C LEU A 140 -6.22 4.00 4.65
N TRP A 141 -6.84 2.86 4.91
CA TRP A 141 -7.69 2.15 3.94
C TRP A 141 -8.93 2.93 3.52
N MET A 142 -9.38 3.92 4.31
CA MET A 142 -10.55 4.74 3.96
C MET A 142 -10.30 5.63 2.74
N VAL A 143 -9.04 5.91 2.38
CA VAL A 143 -8.70 6.69 1.17
C VAL A 143 -9.25 6.06 -0.12
N GLU A 144 -9.53 4.75 -0.08
CA GLU A 144 -10.12 3.99 -1.18
C GLU A 144 -11.54 4.46 -1.52
N GLU A 145 -12.19 5.28 -0.69
CA GLU A 145 -13.45 5.98 -1.04
C GLU A 145 -13.32 6.84 -2.31
N HIS A 146 -12.09 7.18 -2.69
CA HIS A 146 -11.79 7.96 -3.89
C HIS A 146 -11.56 7.12 -5.15
N TRP A 147 -11.62 5.79 -5.08
CA TRP A 147 -11.55 4.94 -6.27
C TRP A 147 -12.58 5.33 -7.34
N ARG A 148 -12.19 5.15 -8.61
CA ARG A 148 -12.98 5.51 -9.79
C ARG A 148 -13.00 4.40 -10.83
#